data_AF-A0A498J8V9-F1
#
_entry.id   AF-A0A498J8V9-F1
#
_cell.length_a   1.000
_cell.length_b   1.000
_cell.length_c   1.000
_cell.angle_alpha   90.00
_cell.angle_beta   90.00
_cell.angle_gamma   90.00
#
_symmetry.space_group_name_H-M   'P 1'
#
loop_
_entity.id
_entity.type
_entity.pdbx_description
1 polymer ?
#
loop_
_entity_poly.entity_id
_entity_poly.type
_entity_poly.pdbx_seq_one_letter_code
_entity_poly.pdbx_strand_id
1 'polypeptide(L)'
;MTTIKDPSLAIDDSGRAISFFDFPEDVQLCILSFLTPSEVASFACTSKGFVSLCKSDCKLWFNMCDRRWGSKTQIRKWGNGKITYRNFYLTLSDWENLIGFWRQGGVAISLPSGCG
;
A
#
# COMPACT_ATOMS: atom_id res chain seq x y z
N MET A 1 -30.59 -20.11 17.31
CA MET A 1 -29.77 -18.92 16.98
C MET A 1 -28.48 -19.03 17.78
N THR A 2 -27.50 -19.75 17.26
CA THR A 2 -26.26 -20.05 17.97
C THR A 2 -25.34 -18.85 17.91
N THR A 3 -25.11 -18.20 19.05
CA THR A 3 -24.08 -17.18 19.23
C THR A 3 -22.72 -17.81 18.93
N ILE A 4 -22.15 -17.46 17.78
CA ILE A 4 -20.75 -17.72 17.47
C ILE A 4 -19.95 -16.75 18.34
N LYS A 5 -19.38 -17.26 19.44
CA LYS A 5 -18.27 -16.59 20.13
C LYS A 5 -17.03 -16.88 19.32
N ASP A 6 -16.55 -15.92 18.56
CA ASP A 6 -15.18 -15.96 18.02
C ASP A 6 -14.19 -15.70 19.17
N PRO A 7 -13.41 -16.69 19.62
CA PRO A 7 -12.41 -16.50 20.65
C PRO A 7 -11.05 -16.36 19.95
N SER A 8 -10.82 -15.20 19.33
CA SER A 8 -9.54 -14.91 18.68
C SER A 8 -9.21 -13.40 18.76
N LEU A 9 -9.35 -12.84 19.96
CA LEU A 9 -8.45 -11.77 20.37
C LEU A 9 -7.43 -12.47 21.26
N ALA A 10 -6.14 -12.36 20.96
CA ALA A 10 -5.08 -12.98 21.74
C ALA A 10 -5.14 -12.44 23.18
N ILE A 11 -5.81 -13.18 24.06
CA ILE A 11 -5.84 -12.91 25.50
C ILE A 11 -4.53 -13.47 26.03
N ASP A 12 -3.68 -12.62 26.60
CA ASP A 12 -2.53 -13.09 27.37
C ASP A 12 -3.05 -13.95 28.55
N ASP A 13 -2.20 -14.79 29.14
CA ASP A 13 -2.56 -15.65 30.29
C ASP A 13 -3.14 -14.87 31.50
N SER A 14 -3.14 -13.53 31.45
CA SER A 14 -3.66 -12.59 32.45
C SER A 14 -5.04 -11.99 32.14
N GLY A 15 -5.71 -12.35 31.03
CA GLY A 15 -7.04 -11.83 30.73
C GLY A 15 -7.06 -10.39 30.20
N ARG A 16 -5.90 -9.82 29.83
CA ARG A 16 -5.79 -8.42 29.42
C ARG A 16 -5.99 -8.30 27.91
N ALA A 17 -6.94 -7.46 27.51
CA ALA A 17 -7.09 -7.07 26.11
C ALA A 17 -5.89 -6.22 25.68
N ILE A 18 -5.20 -6.67 24.64
CA ILE A 18 -4.10 -5.92 24.01
C ILE A 18 -4.72 -4.80 23.15
N SER A 19 -4.33 -3.56 23.40
CA SER A 19 -4.73 -2.39 22.62
C SER A 19 -3.89 -2.29 21.36
N PHE A 20 -4.43 -1.69 20.29
CA PHE A 20 -3.66 -1.41 19.09
C PHE A 20 -2.44 -0.50 19.37
N PHE A 21 -2.52 0.35 20.40
CA PHE A 21 -1.40 1.18 20.84
C PHE A 21 -0.24 0.40 21.47
N ASP A 22 -0.49 -0.83 21.91
CA ASP A 22 0.54 -1.66 22.55
C ASP A 22 1.50 -2.28 21.51
N PHE A 23 1.13 -2.27 20.22
CA PHE A 23 2.02 -2.70 19.16
C PHE A 23 3.11 -1.67 18.86
N PRO A 24 4.33 -2.09 18.48
CA PRO A 24 5.34 -1.19 17.93
C PRO A 24 4.85 -0.41 16.69
N GLU A 25 5.39 0.80 16.47
CA GLU A 25 4.95 1.70 15.39
C GLU A 25 5.03 1.04 13.99
N ASP A 26 6.10 0.29 13.73
CA ASP A 26 6.32 -0.45 12.48
C ASP A 26 5.26 -1.54 12.26
N VAL A 27 4.85 -2.24 13.33
CA VAL A 27 3.78 -3.23 13.27
C VAL A 27 2.44 -2.55 13.02
N GLN A 28 2.14 -1.46 13.71
CA GLN A 28 0.92 -0.67 13.47
C GLN A 28 0.85 -0.20 12.02
N LEU A 29 1.94 0.36 11.49
CA LEU A 29 2.03 0.82 10.10
C LEU A 29 1.91 -0.33 9.09
N CYS A 30 2.46 -1.50 9.40
CA CYS A 30 2.29 -2.70 8.58
C CYS A 30 0.82 -3.11 8.53
N ILE A 31 0.11 -3.11 9.66
CA ILE A 31 -1.33 -3.43 9.71
C ILE A 31 -2.13 -2.39 8.90
N LEU A 32 -1.86 -1.10 9.10
CA LEU A 32 -2.56 -0.02 8.39
C LEU A 32 -2.31 -0.05 6.87
N SER A 33 -1.18 -0.59 6.42
CA SER A 33 -0.87 -0.67 4.99
C SER A 33 -1.76 -1.62 4.19
N PHE A 34 -2.57 -2.46 4.85
CA PHE A 34 -3.59 -3.29 4.21
C PHE A 34 -4.88 -2.53 3.89
N LEU A 35 -5.08 -1.37 4.51
CA LEU A 35 -6.30 -0.59 4.36
C LEU A 35 -6.28 0.24 3.08
N THR A 36 -7.46 0.62 2.60
CA THR A 36 -7.63 1.62 1.55
C THR A 36 -7.39 3.03 2.10
N PRO A 37 -7.07 4.03 1.25
CA PRO A 37 -6.91 5.42 1.69
C PRO A 37 -8.12 5.97 2.47
N SER A 38 -9.34 5.57 2.10
CA SER A 38 -10.57 5.95 2.80
C SER A 38 -10.66 5.34 4.21
N GLU A 39 -10.28 4.07 4.35
CA GLU A 39 -10.26 3.39 5.66
C GLU A 39 -9.17 3.96 6.56
N VAL A 40 -8.00 4.30 6.01
CA VAL A 40 -6.93 5.01 6.74
C VAL A 40 -7.41 6.38 7.24
N ALA A 41 -8.15 7.12 6.41
CA ALA A 41 -8.71 8.41 6.79
C ALA A 41 -9.74 8.25 7.92
N SER A 42 -10.65 7.29 7.81
CA SER A 42 -11.62 6.97 8.86
C SER A 42 -10.94 6.52 10.16
N PHE A 43 -9.90 5.69 10.07
CA PHE A 43 -9.11 5.23 11.21
C PHE A 43 -8.40 6.38 11.92
N ALA A 44 -7.76 7.28 11.17
CA ALA A 44 -7.09 8.45 11.73
C ALA A 44 -8.04 9.33 12.56
N CYS A 45 -9.32 9.39 12.21
CA CYS A 45 -10.33 10.15 12.95
C CYS A 45 -10.74 9.52 14.29
N THR A 46 -10.39 8.26 14.56
CA THR A 46 -10.79 7.57 15.81
C THR A 46 -9.98 8.04 17.03
N SER A 47 -8.76 8.53 16.85
CA SER A 47 -7.91 9.01 17.94
C SER A 47 -6.84 10.00 17.45
N LYS A 48 -6.51 11.00 18.29
CA LYS A 48 -5.47 11.99 18.00
C LYS A 48 -4.09 11.35 17.74
N GLY A 49 -3.79 10.23 18.39
CA GLY A 49 -2.52 9.51 18.19
C GLY A 49 -2.39 8.95 16.78
N PHE A 50 -3.48 8.43 16.23
CA PHE A 50 -3.50 7.84 14.89
C PHE A 50 -3.42 8.88 13.78
N VAL A 51 -3.88 10.12 14.01
CA VAL A 51 -3.65 11.22 13.07
C VAL A 51 -2.15 11.43 12.82
N SER A 52 -1.33 11.40 13.86
CA SER A 52 0.12 11.56 13.72
C SER A 52 0.75 10.39 12.96
N LEU A 53 0.30 9.17 13.26
CA LEU A 53 0.77 7.96 12.61
C LEU A 53 0.43 7.95 11.11
N CYS A 54 -0.83 8.25 10.75
CA CYS A 54 -1.31 8.25 9.37
C CYS A 54 -0.78 9.41 8.52
N LYS A 55 -0.27 10.48 9.15
CA LYS A 55 0.38 11.61 8.46
C LYS A 55 1.78 11.26 7.94
N SER A 56 2.37 10.16 8.39
CA SER A 56 3.71 9.76 7.96
C SER A 56 3.72 9.28 6.51
N ASP A 57 4.02 10.18 5.57
CA ASP A 57 4.10 9.89 4.13
C ASP A 57 5.16 8.83 3.81
N CYS A 58 6.36 8.99 4.36
CA CYS A 58 7.49 8.10 4.07
C CYS A 58 7.37 6.69 4.66
N LYS A 59 6.51 6.49 5.67
CA LYS A 59 6.31 5.17 6.29
C LYS A 59 5.02 4.51 5.80
N LEU A 60 3.87 5.11 6.08
CA LEU A 60 2.58 4.49 5.79
C LEU A 60 2.32 4.43 4.28
N TRP A 61 2.39 5.58 3.60
CA TRP A 61 2.06 5.65 2.18
C TRP A 61 3.09 4.92 1.32
N PHE A 62 4.38 4.91 1.74
CA PHE A 62 5.38 4.03 1.13
C PHE A 62 4.98 2.56 1.24
N ASN A 63 4.65 2.06 2.45
CA ASN A 63 4.27 0.67 2.65
C ASN A 63 3.02 0.30 1.86
N MET A 64 2.01 1.19 1.78
CA MET A 64 0.82 0.97 0.95
C MET A 64 1.18 0.82 -0.54
N CYS A 65 2.05 1.71 -1.05
CA CYS A 65 2.52 1.64 -2.44
C CYS A 65 3.34 0.37 -2.72
N ASP A 66 4.27 0.03 -1.83
CA ASP A 66 5.16 -1.13 -1.96
C ASP A 66 4.38 -2.45 -1.94
N ARG A 67 3.38 -2.57 -1.07
CA ARG A 67 2.53 -3.78 -1.03
C ARG A 67 1.74 -4.00 -2.30
N ARG A 68 1.19 -2.95 -2.91
CA ARG A 68 0.29 -3.07 -4.06
C ARG A 68 1.04 -3.11 -5.40
N TRP A 69 2.14 -2.37 -5.51
CA TRP A 69 2.88 -2.22 -6.77
C TRP A 69 4.39 -2.48 -6.66
N GLY A 70 4.95 -2.75 -5.48
CA GLY A 70 6.40 -2.97 -5.30
C GLY A 70 6.96 -4.14 -6.12
N SER A 71 6.14 -5.15 -6.42
CA SER A 71 6.52 -6.24 -7.34
C SER A 71 6.46 -5.87 -8.82
N LYS A 72 5.70 -4.83 -9.18
CA LYS A 72 5.47 -4.40 -10.57
C LYS A 72 6.34 -3.20 -10.96
N THR A 73 6.76 -2.38 -9.99
CA THR A 73 7.49 -1.15 -10.25
C THR A 73 8.41 -0.77 -9.08
N GLN A 74 9.49 -0.05 -9.39
CA GLN A 74 10.51 0.31 -8.40
C GLN A 74 10.13 1.59 -7.64
N ILE A 75 9.20 1.47 -6.68
CA ILE A 75 8.59 2.58 -5.90
C ILE A 75 9.61 3.64 -5.47
N ARG A 76 10.78 3.23 -4.96
CA ARG A 76 11.84 4.14 -4.48
C ARG A 76 12.51 4.99 -5.56
N LYS A 77 12.44 4.58 -6.83
CA LYS A 77 13.04 5.33 -7.95
C LYS A 77 12.08 6.37 -8.55
N TRP A 78 10.80 6.31 -8.21
CA TRP A 78 9.82 7.26 -8.73
C TRP A 78 9.94 8.62 -8.07
N GLY A 79 9.83 9.68 -8.86
CA GLY A 79 9.81 11.06 -8.39
C GLY A 79 11.12 11.61 -7.82
N ASN A 80 12.21 10.83 -7.78
CA ASN A 80 13.53 11.24 -7.26
C ASN A 80 13.45 11.96 -5.89
N GLY A 81 12.57 11.48 -5.00
CA GLY A 81 12.32 12.07 -3.68
C GLY A 81 11.54 13.40 -3.67
N LYS A 82 11.09 13.89 -4.84
CA LYS A 82 10.33 15.15 -4.97
C LYS A 82 8.82 14.97 -4.91
N ILE A 83 8.34 13.73 -5.08
CA ILE A 83 6.92 13.40 -5.07
C ILE A 83 6.61 12.67 -3.77
N THR A 84 5.55 13.08 -3.08
CA THR A 84 5.06 12.40 -1.88
C THR A 84 4.47 11.04 -2.26
N TYR A 85 4.65 10.04 -1.39
CA TYR A 85 4.11 8.70 -1.62
C TYR A 85 2.58 8.70 -1.66
N ARG A 86 1.92 9.64 -0.98
CA ARG A 86 0.47 9.84 -1.08
C ARG A 86 0.03 10.20 -2.50
N ASN A 87 0.68 11.19 -3.13
CA ASN A 87 0.34 11.57 -4.50
C ASN A 87 0.71 10.47 -5.49
N PHE A 88 1.81 9.78 -5.21
CA PHE A 88 2.24 8.63 -6.00
C PHE A 88 1.22 7.48 -5.93
N TYR A 89 0.67 7.19 -4.74
CA TYR A 89 -0.38 6.17 -4.57
C TYR A 89 -1.61 6.48 -5.43
N LEU A 90 -2.11 7.72 -5.39
CA LEU A 90 -3.27 8.14 -6.17
C LEU A 90 -3.00 8.00 -7.67
N THR A 91 -1.83 8.46 -8.11
CA THR A 91 -1.39 8.33 -9.51
C THR A 91 -1.33 6.86 -9.92
N LEU A 92 -0.67 6.01 -9.14
CA LEU A 92 -0.59 4.59 -9.46
C LEU A 92 -1.96 3.89 -9.45
N SER A 93 -2.89 4.36 -8.62
CA SER A 93 -4.25 3.84 -8.59
C SER A 93 -5.02 4.17 -9.87
N ASP A 94 -4.91 5.42 -10.35
CA ASP A 94 -5.60 5.85 -11.58
C ASP A 94 -5.02 5.18 -12.83
N TRP A 95 -3.70 5.00 -12.83
CA TRP A 95 -2.96 4.43 -13.96
C TRP A 95 -2.62 2.95 -13.77
N GLU A 96 -3.27 2.25 -12.85
CA GLU A 96 -2.88 0.86 -12.50
C GLU A 96 -2.98 -0.10 -13.69
N ASN A 97 -3.96 0.15 -14.57
CA ASN A 97 -4.17 -0.60 -15.80
C ASN A 97 -3.05 -0.38 -16.83
N LEU A 98 -2.24 0.66 -16.64
CA LEU A 98 -1.09 0.95 -17.47
C LEU A 98 0.22 0.38 -16.94
N ILE A 99 0.21 -0.19 -15.73
CA ILE A 99 1.41 -0.73 -15.09
C ILE A 99 1.59 -2.18 -15.52
N GLY A 100 2.63 -2.46 -16.30
CA GLY A 100 2.97 -3.81 -16.72
C GLY A 100 3.82 -3.86 -17.97
N PHE A 101 3.86 -5.03 -18.58
CA PHE A 101 4.57 -5.24 -19.84
C PHE A 101 3.67 -4.90 -21.02
N TRP A 102 4.13 -3.96 -21.82
CA TRP A 102 3.49 -3.60 -23.07
C TRP A 102 4.22 -4.29 -24.22
N ARG A 103 3.46 -4.93 -25.11
CA ARG A 103 4.00 -5.32 -26.43
C ARG A 103 3.68 -4.19 -27.39
N GLN A 104 4.70 -3.73 -28.10
CA GLN A 104 4.49 -2.72 -29.14
C GLN A 104 3.57 -3.31 -30.22
N GLY A 105 2.41 -2.71 -30.42
CA GLY A 105 1.48 -3.06 -31.49
C GLY A 105 1.99 -2.49 -32.82
N GLY A 106 2.88 -3.23 -33.47
CA GLY A 106 3.36 -2.91 -34.82
C GLY A 106 3.86 -4.17 -35.49
N VAL A 107 3.41 -4.42 -36.73
CA VAL A 107 4.11 -5.35 -37.61
C VAL A 107 5.46 -4.70 -37.84
N ALA A 108 6.53 -5.27 -37.27
CA ALA A 108 7.86 -5.03 -37.79
C ALA A 108 7.83 -5.59 -39.21
N ILE A 109 7.45 -4.75 -40.18
CA ILE A 109 7.76 -4.99 -41.57
C ILE A 109 9.27 -4.82 -41.62
N SER A 110 10.00 -5.86 -41.24
CA SER A 110 11.34 -6.06 -41.74
C SER A 110 11.14 -6.15 -43.25
N LEU A 111 11.30 -5.01 -43.93
CA LEU A 111 11.46 -5.02 -45.38
C LEU A 111 12.51 -6.09 -45.68
N PRO A 112 12.27 -7.02 -46.60
CA PRO A 112 13.34 -7.88 -47.06
C PRO A 112 14.43 -6.94 -47.60
N SER A 113 15.58 -6.93 -46.93
CA SER A 113 16.79 -6.29 -47.44
C SER A 113 17.27 -7.11 -48.63
N GLY A 114 16.59 -6.94 -49.76
CA GLY A 114 17.14 -7.24 -51.07
C GLY A 114 17.97 -6.04 -51.50
N CYS A 115 19.28 -6.24 -51.63
CA CYS A 115 20.17 -5.63 -52.63
C CYS A 115 21.62 -6.08 -52.34
N GLY A 116 22.22 -6.81 -53.29
CA GLY A 116 23.64 -7.16 -53.32
C GLY A 116 23.89 -8.58 -53.77
#